data_AF-A0A423XSI4-F1
#
_entry.id   AF-A0A423XSI4-F1
#
_cell.length_a   1.000
_cell.length_b   1.000
_cell.length_c   1.000
_cell.angle_alpha   90.00
_cell.angle_beta   90.00
_cell.angle_gamma   90.00
#
_symmetry.space_group_name_H-M   'P 1'
#
loop_
_entity.id
_entity.type
_entity.pdbx_description
1 polymer ?
#
loop_
_entity_poly.entity_id
_entity_poly.type
_entity_poly.pdbx_seq_one_letter_code
_entity_poly.pdbx_strand_id
1 'polypeptide(L)'
;MKIHPLVWPVTPVNIPFYADLISAGFPSPAADYIDSGIDLVSHLIAHPSSTYVLRVAGDSMRDAGILDGSLLLVDFSLHAKHNDIVVANIGGEFTVKRLVTYPVAQLRAENPAYPPIAVYDADDLEIVGVVICVINTLHRNVRAG
;
A
#
# COMPACT_ATOMS: atom_id res chain seq x y z
N MET A 1 -6.51 13.33 12.33
CA MET A 1 -5.53 12.29 12.73
C MET A 1 -4.25 12.99 13.18
N LYS A 2 -3.81 12.83 14.44
CA LYS A 2 -2.54 13.41 14.90
C LYS A 2 -1.44 12.38 14.66
N ILE A 3 -0.55 12.68 13.72
CA ILE A 3 0.60 11.85 13.40
C ILE A 3 1.72 12.24 14.37
N HIS A 4 2.07 11.33 15.29
CA HIS A 4 3.25 11.51 16.14
C HIS A 4 4.43 10.78 15.49
N PRO A 5 5.56 11.47 15.23
CA PRO A 5 6.76 10.78 14.77
C PRO A 5 7.23 9.83 15.88
N LEU A 6 7.11 8.53 15.63
CA LEU A 6 7.76 7.52 16.46
C LEU A 6 9.24 7.53 16.12
N VAL A 7 10.09 7.49 17.15
CA VAL A 7 11.52 7.23 16.97
C VAL A 7 11.64 5.78 16.52
N TRP A 8 12.09 5.52 15.29
CA TRP A 8 12.24 4.18 14.75
C TRP A 8 13.39 3.44 15.47
N PRO A 9 13.15 2.35 16.22
CA PRO A 9 14.22 1.53 16.75
C PRO A 9 14.81 0.69 15.61
N VAL A 10 16.02 1.05 15.18
CA VAL A 10 16.74 0.45 14.04
C VAL A 10 17.57 -0.76 14.46
N THR A 11 16.92 -1.86 14.82
CA THR A 11 17.58 -3.16 14.69
C THR A 11 17.01 -3.83 13.45
N PRO A 12 17.77 -3.95 12.35
CA PRO A 12 17.28 -4.61 11.14
C PRO A 12 16.89 -6.05 11.48
N VAL A 13 15.66 -6.42 11.14
CA VAL A 13 15.18 -7.79 11.34
C VAL A 13 15.53 -8.56 10.09
N ASN A 14 16.64 -9.31 10.15
CA ASN A 14 17.11 -10.07 9.01
C ASN A 14 16.32 -11.38 8.91
N ILE A 15 15.52 -11.50 7.86
CA ILE A 15 14.73 -12.70 7.57
C ILE A 15 15.48 -13.49 6.49
N PRO A 16 15.62 -14.82 6.60
CA PRO A 16 16.19 -15.63 5.53
C PRO A 16 15.49 -15.34 4.21
N PHE A 17 16.25 -14.96 3.19
CA PHE A 17 15.74 -14.63 1.87
C PHE A 17 16.14 -15.71 0.87
N TYR A 18 15.16 -16.17 0.11
CA TYR A 18 15.36 -17.11 -0.97
C TYR A 18 15.28 -16.33 -2.27
N ALA A 19 16.41 -16.16 -2.94
CA ALA A 19 16.49 -15.34 -4.15
C ALA A 19 15.87 -16.03 -5.37
N ASP A 20 15.80 -17.38 -5.36
CA ASP A 20 15.17 -18.12 -6.43
C ASP A 20 13.65 -17.91 -6.45
N LEU A 21 13.10 -17.77 -7.66
CA LEU A 21 11.68 -17.56 -7.87
C LEU A 21 10.90 -18.82 -7.49
N ILE A 22 9.96 -18.66 -6.55
CA ILE A 22 9.01 -19.72 -6.21
C ILE A 22 7.88 -19.69 -7.23
N SER A 23 7.65 -20.81 -7.92
CA SER A 23 6.51 -20.94 -8.83
C SER A 23 5.20 -20.87 -8.05
N ALA A 24 4.30 -19.96 -8.43
CA ALA A 24 2.92 -19.97 -7.96
C ALA A 24 2.09 -21.15 -8.52
N GLY A 25 2.68 -21.98 -9.40
CA GLY A 25 2.09 -23.14 -10.05
C GLY A 25 2.80 -24.46 -9.69
N PHE A 26 3.02 -25.34 -10.68
CA PHE A 26 3.64 -26.64 -10.44
C PHE A 26 5.10 -26.47 -9.96
N PRO A 27 5.50 -27.11 -8.84
CA PRO A 27 6.83 -26.93 -8.29
C PRO A 27 7.86 -27.70 -9.14
N SER A 28 8.89 -27.00 -9.60
CA SER A 28 10.10 -27.62 -10.16
C SER A 28 11.14 -27.80 -9.06
N PRO A 29 11.78 -28.98 -8.92
CA PRO A 29 12.74 -29.24 -7.87
C PRO A 29 14.14 -28.80 -8.29
N ALA A 30 14.55 -27.61 -7.87
CA ALA A 30 15.94 -27.11 -7.74
C ALA A 30 15.85 -25.63 -7.30
N ALA A 31 16.72 -25.04 -6.48
CA ALA A 31 18.03 -25.41 -5.96
C ALA A 31 18.21 -24.74 -4.59
N ASP A 32 18.96 -25.35 -3.67
CA ASP A 32 19.31 -24.77 -2.37
C ASP A 32 20.37 -23.67 -2.53
N TYR A 33 19.97 -22.40 -2.49
CA TYR A 33 20.89 -21.28 -2.27
C TYR A 33 20.24 -20.23 -1.36
N ILE A 34 20.69 -20.17 -0.11
CA ILE A 34 20.28 -19.15 0.85
C ILE A 34 21.15 -17.93 0.59
N ASP A 35 20.55 -16.86 0.06
CA ASP A 35 21.22 -15.57 -0.02
C ASP A 35 21.27 -14.92 1.38
N SER A 36 22.14 -13.93 1.54
CA SER A 36 22.12 -12.99 2.64
C SER A 36 20.69 -12.55 2.97
N GLY A 37 20.33 -12.56 4.27
CA GLY A 37 18.96 -12.27 4.68
C GLY A 37 18.46 -10.90 4.20
N ILE A 38 17.14 -10.75 4.12
CA ILE A 38 16.47 -9.51 3.75
C ILE A 38 15.91 -8.80 4.98
N ASP A 39 16.14 -7.51 5.06
CA ASP A 39 15.38 -6.61 5.93
C ASP A 39 14.26 -5.97 5.11
N LEU A 40 13.03 -6.47 5.29
CA LEU A 40 11.85 -6.00 4.56
C LEU A 40 11.57 -4.51 4.79
N VAL A 41 11.91 -3.98 5.98
CA VAL A 41 11.70 -2.57 6.29
C VAL A 41 12.59 -1.72 5.39
N SER A 42 13.90 -1.97 5.42
CA SER A 42 14.86 -1.24 4.60
C SER A 42 14.63 -1.45 3.10
N HIS A 43 14.10 -2.62 2.70
CA HIS A 43 13.78 -2.92 1.30
C HIS A 43 12.55 -2.18 0.78
N LEU A 44 11.51 -2.01 1.61
CA LEU A 44 10.23 -1.39 1.20
C LEU A 44 10.18 0.11 1.47
N ILE A 45 10.93 0.61 2.45
CA ILE A 45 10.78 1.98 2.97
C ILE A 45 12.01 2.82 2.61
N ALA A 46 11.89 3.59 1.53
CA ALA A 46 12.93 4.53 1.09
C ALA A 46 13.05 5.76 2.01
N HIS A 47 11.92 6.26 2.53
CA HIS A 47 11.87 7.47 3.37
C HIS A 47 11.21 7.19 4.73
N PRO A 48 11.95 6.62 5.72
CA PRO A 48 11.38 6.20 7.00
C PRO A 48 10.69 7.31 7.80
N SER A 49 11.17 8.55 7.69
CA SER A 49 10.58 9.72 8.37
C SER A 49 9.26 10.19 7.77
N SER A 50 8.92 9.72 6.57
CA SER A 50 7.77 10.18 5.79
C SER A 50 6.86 9.03 5.34
N THR A 51 7.13 7.81 5.83
CA THR A 51 6.34 6.62 5.50
C THR A 51 5.46 6.23 6.67
N TYR A 52 4.17 6.05 6.41
CA TYR A 52 3.16 5.69 7.38
C TYR A 52 2.43 4.42 6.98
N VAL A 53 2.02 3.63 7.98
CA VAL A 53 1.16 2.48 7.77
C VAL A 53 -0.28 2.87 8.07
N LEU A 54 -1.16 2.71 7.09
CA LEU A 54 -2.60 2.96 7.22
C LEU A 54 -3.37 1.65 7.09
N ARG A 55 -4.48 1.51 7.81
CA ARG A 55 -5.39 0.39 7.65
C ARG A 55 -6.57 0.80 6.77
N VAL A 56 -6.87 -0.03 5.78
CA VAL A 56 -8.00 0.18 4.86
C VAL A 56 -9.30 -0.25 5.52
N ALA A 57 -10.33 0.55 5.29
CA ALA A 57 -11.72 0.20 5.56
C ALA A 57 -12.52 0.31 4.24
N GLY A 58 -13.28 -0.72 3.93
CA GLY A 58 -14.09 -0.83 2.70
C GLY A 58 -13.36 -1.49 1.52
N ASP A 59 -14.09 -1.65 0.42
CA ASP A 59 -13.70 -2.47 -0.74
C ASP A 59 -13.61 -1.65 -2.05
N SER A 60 -13.57 -0.32 -1.95
CA SER A 60 -13.52 0.57 -3.12
C SER A 60 -12.28 0.37 -4.01
N MET A 61 -11.26 -0.35 -3.53
CA MET A 61 -10.01 -0.60 -4.23
C MET A 61 -9.74 -2.10 -4.47
N ARG A 62 -10.77 -2.95 -4.38
CA ARG A 62 -10.62 -4.42 -4.42
C ARG A 62 -9.96 -4.93 -5.70
N ASP A 63 -10.25 -4.33 -6.86
CA ASP A 63 -9.74 -4.79 -8.16
C ASP A 63 -8.25 -4.41 -8.32
N ALA A 64 -7.73 -3.52 -7.47
CA ALA A 64 -6.30 -3.25 -7.30
C ALA A 64 -5.64 -4.13 -6.22
N GLY A 65 -6.34 -5.13 -5.70
CA GLY A 65 -5.84 -6.02 -4.64
C GLY A 65 -5.81 -5.38 -3.25
N ILE A 66 -6.40 -4.20 -3.07
CA ILE A 66 -6.55 -3.55 -1.77
C ILE A 66 -7.89 -3.97 -1.18
N LEU A 67 -7.84 -4.81 -0.16
CA LEU A 67 -9.00 -5.41 0.47
C LEU A 67 -9.35 -4.67 1.78
N ASP A 68 -10.56 -4.94 2.28
CA ASP A 68 -10.93 -4.47 3.61
C ASP A 68 -9.97 -5.06 4.66
N GLY A 69 -9.46 -4.21 5.55
CA GLY A 69 -8.49 -4.58 6.58
C GLY A 69 -7.03 -4.67 6.12
N SER A 70 -6.74 -4.48 4.82
CA SER A 70 -5.37 -4.38 4.29
C SER A 70 -4.57 -3.28 4.99
N LEU A 71 -3.25 -3.47 5.08
CA LEU A 71 -2.33 -2.43 5.51
C LEU A 71 -1.65 -1.80 4.30
N LEU A 72 -1.62 -0.48 4.25
CA LEU A 72 -0.95 0.30 3.22
C LEU A 72 0.29 0.94 3.80
N LEU A 73 1.43 0.73 3.14
CA LEU A 73 2.58 1.62 3.32
C LEU A 73 2.40 2.81 2.40
N VAL A 74 2.42 4.00 2.97
CA VAL A 74 2.15 5.27 2.29
C VAL A 74 3.30 6.22 2.52
N ASP A 75 3.91 6.70 1.45
CA ASP A 75 4.98 7.68 1.49
C ASP A 75 4.41 9.09 1.20
N PHE A 76 4.56 9.98 2.19
CA PHE A 76 4.04 11.35 2.16
C PHE A 76 5.05 12.32 1.51
N SER A 77 6.28 11.88 1.24
CA SER A 77 7.30 12.69 0.57
C SER A 77 7.20 12.62 -0.96
N LEU A 78 6.47 11.65 -1.49
CA LEU A 78 6.35 11.44 -2.94
C LEU A 78 5.32 12.37 -3.56
N HIS A 79 5.67 12.96 -4.71
CA HIS A 79 4.72 13.63 -5.58
C HIS A 79 3.94 12.59 -6.38
N ALA A 80 2.62 12.54 -6.17
CA ALA A 80 1.73 11.64 -6.88
C ALA A 80 1.71 11.90 -8.39
N LYS A 81 1.76 10.83 -9.17
CA LYS A 81 1.71 10.83 -10.63
C LYS A 81 0.42 10.21 -11.14
N HIS A 82 0.20 10.37 -12.45
CA HIS A 82 -0.90 9.72 -13.14
C HIS A 82 -0.85 8.20 -12.93
N ASN A 83 -2.01 7.62 -12.62
CA ASN A 83 -2.23 6.22 -12.25
C ASN A 83 -1.63 5.75 -10.93
N ASP A 84 -1.04 6.62 -10.11
CA ASP A 84 -0.65 6.21 -8.76
C ASP A 84 -1.88 5.96 -7.88
N ILE A 85 -1.76 5.02 -6.95
CA ILE A 85 -2.72 4.88 -5.87
C ILE A 85 -2.31 5.84 -4.76
N VAL A 86 -3.23 6.73 -4.41
CA VAL A 86 -2.97 7.84 -3.49
C VAL A 86 -3.91 7.79 -2.30
N VAL A 87 -3.43 8.33 -1.19
CA VAL A 87 -4.28 8.74 -0.08
C VAL A 87 -4.64 10.20 -0.30
N ALA A 88 -5.93 10.45 -0.45
CA ALA A 88 -6.49 11.78 -0.60
C ALA A 88 -7.29 12.14 0.66
N ASN A 89 -7.20 13.38 1.10
CA ASN A 89 -8.09 13.98 2.08
C ASN A 89 -9.11 14.82 1.32
N ILE A 90 -10.40 14.55 1.54
CA ILE A 90 -11.53 15.26 0.94
C ILE A 90 -12.41 15.76 2.08
N GLY A 91 -12.42 17.07 2.33
CA GLY A 91 -13.28 17.66 3.36
C GLY A 91 -13.00 17.15 4.78
N GLY A 92 -11.77 16.69 5.06
CA GLY A 92 -11.38 16.11 6.34
C GLY A 92 -11.46 14.58 6.42
N GLU A 93 -11.99 13.92 5.39
CA GLU A 93 -12.07 12.46 5.31
C GLU A 93 -10.98 11.89 4.40
N PHE A 94 -10.27 10.87 4.89
CA PHE A 94 -9.23 10.18 4.12
C PHE A 94 -9.84 9.08 3.26
N THR A 95 -9.45 9.04 1.99
CA THR A 95 -9.84 7.99 1.04
C THR A 95 -8.65 7.51 0.23
N VAL A 96 -8.68 6.25 -0.19
CA VAL A 96 -7.67 5.64 -1.07
C VAL A 96 -8.28 5.49 -2.45
N LYS A 97 -7.64 6.09 -3.46
CA LYS A 97 -8.13 6.09 -4.84
C LYS A 97 -6.97 6.09 -5.83
N ARG A 98 -7.21 5.71 -7.07
CA ARG A 98 -6.27 5.93 -8.16
C ARG A 98 -6.38 7.36 -8.68
N LEU A 99 -5.26 8.07 -8.72
CA LEU A 99 -5.17 9.39 -9.31
C LEU A 99 -5.13 9.30 -10.84
N VAL A 100 -6.13 9.84 -11.52
CA VAL A 100 -6.15 9.95 -12.99
C VAL A 100 -6.16 11.42 -13.35
N THR A 101 -5.08 11.90 -13.94
CA THR A 101 -4.90 13.33 -14.30
C THR A 101 -5.30 13.68 -15.73
N TYR A 102 -5.56 12.70 -16.59
CA TYR A 102 -5.90 12.89 -18.01
C TYR A 102 -7.03 11.94 -18.43
N PRO A 103 -7.97 12.36 -19.31
CA PRO A 103 -8.13 13.70 -19.90
C PRO A 103 -8.60 14.76 -18.91
N VAL A 104 -9.14 14.30 -17.79
CA VAL A 104 -9.81 15.09 -16.76
C VAL A 104 -9.34 14.56 -15.41
N ALA A 105 -8.94 15.44 -14.51
CA ALA A 105 -8.42 15.09 -13.20
C ALA A 105 -9.53 14.50 -12.33
N GLN A 106 -9.35 13.26 -11.88
CA GLN A 106 -10.32 12.51 -11.10
C GLN A 106 -9.64 11.48 -10.19
N LEU A 107 -10.29 11.17 -9.07
CA LEU A 107 -9.97 10.05 -8.22
C LEU A 107 -10.89 8.88 -8.55
N ARG A 108 -10.31 7.75 -8.95
CA ARG A 108 -11.06 6.57 -9.34
C ARG A 108 -10.94 5.47 -8.30
N ALA A 109 -12.08 4.88 -7.98
CA ALA A 109 -12.12 3.60 -7.29
C ALA A 109 -11.69 2.49 -8.26
N GLU A 110 -11.06 1.45 -7.72
CA GLU A 110 -10.80 0.18 -8.40
C GLU A 110 -11.86 -0.82 -7.97
N ASN A 111 -13.11 -0.40 -8.17
CA ASN A 111 -14.32 -1.15 -7.94
C ASN A 111 -15.47 -0.46 -8.72
N PRO A 112 -16.08 -1.12 -9.73
CA PRO A 112 -17.13 -0.54 -10.55
C PRO A 112 -18.37 -0.04 -9.79
N ALA A 113 -18.58 -0.48 -8.55
CA ALA A 113 -19.69 -0.02 -7.71
C ALA A 113 -19.53 1.43 -7.23
N TYR A 114 -18.35 2.03 -7.39
CA TYR A 114 -18.01 3.36 -6.87
C TYR A 114 -17.73 4.34 -8.02
N PRO A 115 -18.48 5.45 -8.12
CA PRO A 115 -18.26 6.43 -9.18
C PRO A 115 -16.94 7.20 -8.98
N PRO A 116 -16.29 7.67 -10.07
CA PRO A 116 -15.16 8.58 -9.98
C PRO A 116 -15.53 9.89 -9.28
N ILE A 117 -14.57 10.45 -8.53
CA ILE A 117 -14.69 11.75 -7.87
C ILE A 117 -13.89 12.76 -8.70
N ALA A 118 -14.54 13.79 -9.23
CA ALA A 118 -13.88 14.81 -10.03
C ALA A 118 -13.06 15.77 -9.14
N VAL A 119 -11.87 16.16 -9.59
CA VAL A 119 -10.97 17.04 -8.80
C VAL A 119 -11.40 18.51 -8.82
N TYR A 120 -12.21 18.93 -9.79
CA TYR A 120 -12.62 20.33 -9.98
C TYR A 120 -13.55 20.87 -8.88
N ASP A 121 -14.24 20.00 -8.15
CA ASP A 121 -15.20 20.38 -7.10
C ASP A 121 -14.55 20.52 -5.71
N ALA A 122 -13.22 20.49 -5.62
CA ALA A 122 -12.56 20.27 -4.34
C ALA A 122 -11.51 21.33 -4.01
N ASP A 123 -11.99 22.48 -3.56
CA ASP A 123 -11.20 23.38 -2.71
C ASP A 123 -10.69 22.65 -1.44
N ASP A 124 -11.32 21.52 -1.08
CA ASP A 124 -10.98 20.67 0.06
C ASP A 124 -10.29 19.33 -0.32
N LEU A 125 -9.76 19.17 -1.55
CA LEU A 125 -8.98 17.97 -1.92
C LEU A 125 -7.48 18.20 -1.74
N GLU A 126 -6.87 17.36 -0.91
CA GLU A 126 -5.44 17.29 -0.70
C GLU A 126 -4.93 15.88 -0.98
N ILE A 127 -3.92 15.74 -1.83
CA ILE A 127 -3.19 14.47 -1.96
C ILE A 127 -2.13 14.42 -0.87
N VAL A 128 -2.28 13.47 0.03
CA VAL A 128 -1.49 13.39 1.27
C VAL A 128 -0.27 12.48 1.11
N GLY A 129 -0.39 11.43 0.31
CA GLY A 129 0.71 10.53 0.06
C GLY A 129 0.41 9.47 -1.00
N VAL A 130 1.47 8.76 -1.39
CA VAL A 130 1.43 7.71 -2.41
C VAL A 130 1.53 6.34 -1.75
N VAL A 131 0.67 5.42 -2.13
CA VAL A 131 0.70 4.04 -1.66
C VAL A 131 1.84 3.30 -2.37
N ILE A 132 2.83 2.85 -1.61
CA ILE A 132 4.02 2.15 -2.14
C ILE A 132 3.90 0.62 -2.02
N CYS A 133 3.13 0.13 -1.06
CA CYS A 133 2.96 -1.31 -0.84
C CYS A 133 1.62 -1.60 -0.15
N VAL A 134 1.04 -2.76 -0.50
CA VAL A 134 -0.20 -3.30 0.08
C VAL A 134 0.12 -4.62 0.75
N ILE A 135 -0.23 -4.77 2.02
CA ILE A 135 -0.05 -5.98 2.79
C ILE A 135 -1.42 -6.56 3.13
N ASN A 136 -1.71 -7.72 2.54
CA ASN A 136 -2.92 -8.50 2.80
C ASN A 136 -2.58 -9.66 3.72
N THR A 137 -2.95 -9.55 4.99
CA THR A 137 -2.74 -10.64 5.96
C THR A 137 -3.83 -11.70 5.78
N LEU A 138 -3.43 -12.91 5.42
CA LEU A 138 -4.36 -14.04 5.33
C LEU A 138 -4.71 -14.56 6.72
N HIS A 139 -6.01 -14.62 7.03
CA HIS A 139 -6.47 -15.30 8.22
C HIS A 139 -6.25 -16.82 8.06
N ARG A 140 -5.37 -17.38 8.90
CA ARG A 140 -5.30 -18.84 9.04
C ARG A 140 -6.51 -19.31 9.85
N ASN A 141 -7.35 -20.16 9.26
CA ASN A 141 -8.34 -20.92 10.02
C ASN A 141 -7.60 -21.95 10.88
N VAL A 142 -7.18 -21.55 12.08
CA VAL A 142 -6.76 -22.51 13.09
C VAL A 142 -8.03 -23.20 13.58
N ARG A 143 -8.31 -24.40 13.06
CA ARG A 143 -9.27 -25.29 13.70
C ARG A 143 -8.71 -25.59 15.09
N ALA A 144 -9.29 -24.99 16.12
CA ALA A 144 -9.09 -25.46 17.48
C ALA A 144 -9.53 -26.93 17.51
N GLY A 145 -8.60 -27.79 17.89
CA GLY A 145 -8.84 -29.23 18.06
C GLY A 145 -9.72 -29.53 19.25
#